data_AF-A0A0C9SU12-F1
#
_entry.id   AF-A0A0C9SU12-F1
#
_cell.length_a   1.000
_cell.length_b   1.000
_cell.length_c   1.000
_cell.angle_alpha   90.00
_cell.angle_beta   90.00
_cell.angle_gamma   90.00
#
_symmetry.space_group_name_H-M   'P 1'
#
loop_
_entity.id
_entity.type
_entity.pdbx_description
1 polymer ?
#
loop_
_entity_poly.entity_id
_entity_poly.type
_entity_poly.pdbx_seq_one_letter_code
_entity_poly.pdbx_strand_id
1 'polypeptide(L)'
;MGVYWTLCTGCGHREHNPADPLCAALGADSEKIDISVDDLPHCTRCGSLLRPGVVWFDETPHHLAEIDQIVKNADLCLVIDTSSTVYPAAGYAPDIAGKGGKVAVFNIEEPEHDGYVHFFFRGPCEETLPKVLRRDNDNVGDLR
;
A
#
# COMPACT_ATOMS: atom_id res chain seq x y z
N MET A 1 5.84 6.56 -4.66
CA MET A 1 6.70 6.68 -3.45
C MET A 1 6.61 5.37 -2.69
N GLY A 2 7.64 5.00 -1.93
CA GLY A 2 7.76 3.69 -1.28
C GLY A 2 9.11 3.56 -0.58
N VAL A 3 9.44 2.36 -0.11
CA VAL A 3 10.65 2.11 0.72
C VAL A 3 11.98 2.43 0.00
N TYR A 4 12.02 2.37 -1.32
CA TYR A 4 13.19 2.73 -2.14
C TYR A 4 13.19 4.20 -2.60
N TRP A 5 12.43 5.06 -1.91
CA TRP A 5 12.40 6.49 -2.18
C TRP A 5 12.85 7.25 -0.93
N THR A 6 13.46 8.41 -1.13
CA THR A 6 13.77 9.38 -0.09
C THR A 6 13.05 10.69 -0.33
N LEU A 7 12.77 11.41 0.75
CA LEU A 7 12.17 12.75 0.75
C LEU A 7 13.05 13.67 1.61
N CYS A 8 13.52 14.77 1.02
CA CYS A 8 14.26 15.78 1.74
C CYS A 8 13.35 16.60 2.66
N THR A 9 13.73 16.72 3.93
CA THR A 9 12.97 17.48 4.94
C THR A 9 13.07 18.99 4.76
N GLY A 10 14.09 19.49 4.07
CA GLY A 10 14.29 20.92 3.82
C GLY A 10 13.64 21.42 2.54
N CYS A 11 13.99 20.82 1.38
CA CYS A 11 13.52 21.30 0.07
C CYS A 11 12.40 20.46 -0.55
N GLY A 12 11.98 19.36 0.09
CA GLY A 12 10.95 18.47 -0.43
C GLY A 12 11.37 17.64 -1.66
N HIS A 13 12.65 17.69 -2.05
CA HIS A 13 13.14 16.87 -3.17
C HIS A 13 12.92 15.39 -2.90
N ARG A 14 12.42 14.69 -3.91
CA ARG A 14 12.16 13.25 -3.89
C ARG A 14 13.07 12.56 -4.87
N GLU A 15 13.67 11.46 -4.44
CA GLU A 15 14.59 10.69 -5.25
C GLU A 15 14.38 9.19 -5.01
N HIS A 16 14.47 8.41 -6.07
CA HIS A 16 14.53 6.96 -5.95
C HIS A 16 15.96 6.58 -5.56
N ASN A 17 16.11 5.92 -4.41
CA ASN A 17 17.41 5.51 -3.89
C ASN A 17 17.34 4.04 -3.43
N PRO A 18 17.82 3.10 -4.27
CA PRO A 18 17.87 1.68 -3.95
C PRO A 18 19.21 1.25 -3.35
N ALA A 19 20.04 2.20 -2.89
CA ALA A 19 21.35 1.88 -2.34
C ALA A 19 21.25 1.00 -1.08
N ASP A 20 22.14 0.02 -1.00
CA ASP A 20 22.29 -0.90 0.14
C ASP A 20 23.78 -0.95 0.54
N PRO A 21 24.15 -0.37 1.69
CA PRO A 21 23.32 0.42 2.60
C PRO A 21 22.97 1.81 2.03
N LEU A 22 21.91 2.43 2.53
CA LEU A 22 21.47 3.77 2.10
C LEU A 22 22.53 4.86 2.35
N CYS A 23 23.30 4.72 3.43
CA CYS A 23 24.54 5.47 3.68
C CYS A 23 25.54 4.58 4.41
N ALA A 24 26.82 4.94 4.39
CA ALA A 24 27.89 4.14 5.00
C ALA A 24 27.65 3.86 6.50
N ALA A 25 27.08 4.82 7.23
CA ALA A 25 26.79 4.68 8.66
C ALA A 25 25.72 3.61 8.97
N LEU A 26 24.83 3.33 8.01
CA LEU A 26 23.76 2.32 8.16
C LEU A 26 24.17 0.91 7.72
N GLY A 27 25.33 0.74 7.07
CA GLY A 27 25.84 -0.58 6.67
C GLY A 27 27.11 -1.01 7.36
N ALA A 28 27.58 -0.25 8.36
CA ALA A 28 28.62 -0.76 9.24
C ALA A 28 28.05 -1.96 10.04
N ASP A 29 28.84 -3.01 10.26
CA ASP A 29 28.56 -4.16 11.15
C ASP A 29 28.47 -3.75 12.64
N SER A 30 27.93 -2.57 12.92
CA SER A 30 28.04 -1.95 14.22
C SER A 30 26.86 -2.29 15.09
N GLU A 31 27.14 -2.91 16.24
CA GLU A 31 26.32 -2.91 17.47
C GLU A 31 25.96 -1.51 17.99
N LYS A 32 26.24 -0.44 17.22
CA LYS A 32 25.97 0.95 17.56
C LYS A 32 24.52 1.29 17.22
N ILE A 33 23.72 1.40 18.26
CA ILE A 33 22.31 1.83 18.21
C ILE A 33 22.20 3.36 18.04
N ASP A 34 23.25 4.11 18.38
CA ASP A 34 23.26 5.58 18.42
C ASP A 34 24.16 6.16 17.32
N ILE A 35 23.56 6.46 16.16
CA ILE A 35 24.22 7.08 14.99
C ILE A 35 23.96 8.59 15.05
N SER A 36 25.01 9.40 14.86
CA SER A 36 24.87 10.86 14.81
C SER A 36 23.99 11.27 13.63
N VAL A 37 23.18 12.33 13.80
CA VAL A 37 22.34 12.88 12.72
C VAL A 37 23.19 13.29 11.52
N ASP A 38 24.41 13.79 11.73
CA ASP A 38 25.31 14.21 10.64
C ASP A 38 25.75 13.05 9.73
N ASP A 39 25.73 11.81 10.25
CA ASP A 39 26.11 10.60 9.51
C ASP A 39 24.92 9.94 8.79
N LEU A 40 23.70 10.45 9.01
CA LEU A 40 22.50 9.99 8.33
C LEU A 40 22.44 10.46 6.86
N PRO A 41 21.54 9.90 6.04
CA PRO A 41 21.42 10.32 4.64
C PRO A 41 21.00 11.80 4.49
N HIS A 42 21.77 12.56 3.73
CA HIS A 42 21.52 13.98 3.46
C HIS A 42 21.22 14.26 1.97
N CYS A 43 20.43 15.30 1.72
CA CYS A 43 20.03 15.68 0.38
C CYS A 43 21.20 16.26 -0.40
N THR A 44 21.50 15.68 -1.56
CA THR A 44 22.53 16.16 -2.49
C THR A 44 22.27 17.55 -3.05
N ARG A 45 21.04 18.07 -2.94
CA ARG A 45 20.65 19.39 -3.46
C ARG A 45 20.77 20.53 -2.45
N CYS A 46 20.45 20.29 -1.18
CA CYS A 46 20.36 21.35 -0.17
C CYS A 46 21.02 21.00 1.16
N GLY A 47 21.59 19.80 1.31
CA GLY A 47 22.27 19.37 2.52
C GLY A 47 21.37 19.06 3.72
N SER A 48 20.05 19.17 3.60
CA SER A 48 19.12 18.81 4.69
C SER A 48 18.92 17.29 4.78
N LEU A 49 18.48 16.82 5.95
CA LEU A 49 18.23 15.40 6.20
C LEU A 49 17.23 14.79 5.20
N LEU A 50 17.46 13.54 4.82
CA LEU A 50 16.50 12.73 4.09
C LEU A 50 15.71 11.87 5.07
N ARG A 51 14.42 11.70 4.80
CA ARG A 51 13.58 10.68 5.41
C ARG A 51 13.13 9.66 4.35
N PRO A 52 12.65 8.47 4.75
CA PRO A 52 12.00 7.56 3.83
C PRO A 52 10.83 8.24 3.11
N GLY A 53 10.73 8.00 1.81
CA GLY A 53 9.68 8.46 0.92
C GLY A 53 8.39 7.67 1.08
N VAL A 54 7.96 7.51 2.33
CA VAL A 54 6.70 6.85 2.71
C VAL A 54 5.79 7.88 3.39
N VAL A 55 4.49 7.61 3.38
CA VAL A 55 3.49 8.39 4.12
C VAL A 55 3.49 7.88 5.56
N TRP A 56 3.71 8.76 6.53
CA TRP A 56 3.59 8.43 7.95
C TRP A 56 2.15 8.60 8.42
N PHE A 57 1.84 8.07 9.61
CA PHE A 57 0.60 8.41 10.29
C PHE A 57 0.47 9.94 10.38
N ASP A 58 -0.77 10.42 10.26
CA ASP A 58 -1.14 11.83 10.21
C ASP A 58 -0.68 12.60 8.96
N GLU A 59 0.05 11.98 8.03
CA GLU A 59 0.35 12.57 6.73
C GLU A 59 -0.70 12.22 5.68
N THR A 60 -0.97 13.16 4.78
CA THR A 60 -1.91 12.95 3.68
C THR A 60 -1.31 12.04 2.62
N PRO A 61 -1.95 10.90 2.28
CA PRO A 61 -1.52 10.06 1.18
C PRO A 61 -1.52 10.81 -0.15
N HIS A 62 -0.71 10.33 -1.08
CA HIS A 62 -0.68 10.87 -2.43
C HIS A 62 -1.86 10.34 -3.26
N HIS A 63 -2.21 11.06 -4.33
CA HIS A 63 -3.22 10.65 -5.32
C HIS A 63 -4.64 10.48 -4.78
N LEU A 64 -4.99 11.02 -3.60
CA LEU A 64 -6.35 10.88 -3.04
C LEU A 64 -7.45 11.27 -4.02
N ALA A 65 -7.32 12.42 -4.70
CA ALA A 65 -8.32 12.85 -5.67
C ALA A 65 -8.51 11.88 -6.86
N GLU A 66 -7.44 11.21 -7.29
CA GLU A 66 -7.50 10.21 -8.36
C GLU A 66 -8.14 8.91 -7.85
N ILE A 67 -7.73 8.46 -6.66
CA ILE A 67 -8.30 7.31 -5.98
C ILE A 67 -9.80 7.51 -5.75
N ASP A 68 -10.21 8.69 -5.29
CA ASP A 68 -11.62 9.03 -5.06
C ASP A 68 -12.46 8.91 -6.34
N GLN A 69 -11.92 9.29 -7.50
CA GLN A 69 -12.62 9.10 -8.78
C GLN A 69 -12.73 7.62 -9.17
N ILE A 70 -11.71 6.82 -8.91
CA ILE A 70 -11.74 5.37 -9.15
C ILE A 70 -12.78 4.71 -8.23
N VAL A 71 -12.71 4.99 -6.92
CA VAL A 71 -13.64 4.48 -5.90
C VAL A 71 -15.08 4.89 -6.20
N LYS A 72 -15.29 6.10 -6.74
CA LYS A 72 -16.63 6.57 -7.13
C LYS A 72 -17.25 5.77 -8.28
N ASN A 73 -16.44 5.27 -9.21
CA ASN A 73 -16.91 4.61 -10.43
C ASN A 73 -16.81 3.07 -10.37
N ALA A 74 -16.17 2.52 -9.34
CA ALA A 74 -16.00 1.08 -9.19
C ALA A 74 -17.31 0.38 -8.81
N ASP A 75 -17.57 -0.75 -9.44
CA ASP A 75 -18.70 -1.66 -9.18
C ASP A 75 -18.27 -2.95 -8.44
N LEU A 76 -16.97 -3.23 -8.41
CA LEU A 76 -16.35 -4.33 -7.66
C LEU A 76 -15.06 -3.86 -6.99
N CYS A 77 -14.92 -4.17 -5.69
CA CYS A 77 -13.70 -3.95 -4.91
C CYS A 77 -13.14 -5.29 -4.45
N LEU A 78 -11.85 -5.53 -4.72
CA LEU A 78 -11.11 -6.65 -4.14
C LEU A 78 -10.24 -6.11 -2.99
N VAL A 79 -10.51 -6.58 -1.78
CA VAL A 79 -9.72 -6.25 -0.57
C VAL A 79 -8.82 -7.44 -0.30
N ILE A 80 -7.51 -7.25 -0.43
CA ILE A 80 -6.52 -8.33 -0.42
C ILE A 80 -5.55 -8.11 0.73
N ASP A 81 -5.47 -9.10 1.62
CA ASP A 81 -4.46 -9.21 2.68
C ASP A 81 -4.26 -7.90 3.49
N THR A 82 -5.37 -7.34 3.96
CA THR A 82 -5.37 -6.13 4.79
C THR A 82 -6.33 -6.27 5.96
N SER A 83 -5.90 -5.77 7.12
CA SER A 83 -6.76 -5.64 8.31
C SER A 83 -7.92 -4.68 8.11
N SER A 84 -7.88 -3.81 7.09
CA SER A 84 -8.88 -2.77 6.83
C SER A 84 -9.08 -1.81 8.02
N THR A 85 -8.01 -1.48 8.75
CA THR A 85 -8.08 -0.61 9.93
C THR A 85 -7.47 0.79 9.73
N VAL A 86 -6.67 1.00 8.69
CA VAL A 86 -5.93 2.26 8.48
C VAL A 86 -6.64 3.15 7.47
N TYR A 87 -7.01 4.35 7.91
CA TYR A 87 -7.65 5.37 7.07
C TYR A 87 -6.62 6.19 6.29
N PRO A 88 -6.95 6.64 5.06
CA PRO A 88 -8.26 6.55 4.40
C PRO A 88 -8.55 5.20 3.70
N ALA A 89 -7.56 4.34 3.51
CA ALA A 89 -7.69 3.12 2.69
C ALA A 89 -8.82 2.18 3.15
N ALA A 90 -9.01 2.03 4.46
CA ALA A 90 -10.09 1.24 5.05
C ALA A 90 -11.50 1.68 4.61
N GLY A 91 -11.69 2.94 4.21
CA GLY A 91 -13.00 3.48 3.81
C GLY A 91 -13.43 3.13 2.39
N TYR A 92 -12.51 2.71 1.51
CA TYR A 92 -12.81 2.55 0.09
C TYR A 92 -13.79 1.42 -0.21
N ALA A 93 -13.64 0.26 0.43
CA ALA A 93 -14.54 -0.87 0.23
C ALA A 93 -15.97 -0.58 0.76
N PRO A 94 -16.15 -0.02 1.97
CA PRO A 94 -17.45 0.48 2.42
C PRO A 94 -18.08 1.49 1.46
N ASP A 95 -17.31 2.45 0.94
CA ASP A 95 -17.82 3.48 0.02
C ASP A 95 -18.33 2.91 -1.31
N ILE A 96 -17.65 1.88 -1.82
CA ILE A 96 -18.07 1.16 -3.04
C ILE A 96 -19.34 0.36 -2.76
N ALA A 97 -19.38 -0.39 -1.66
CA ALA A 97 -20.56 -1.16 -1.26
C ALA A 97 -21.80 -0.27 -1.05
N GLY A 98 -21.63 0.89 -0.40
CA GLY A 98 -22.71 1.85 -0.14
C GLY A 98 -23.34 2.44 -1.42
N LYS A 99 -22.64 2.38 -2.55
CA LYS A 99 -23.13 2.81 -3.88
C LYS A 99 -23.72 1.66 -4.71
N GLY A 100 -23.83 0.46 -4.13
CA GLY A 100 -24.34 -0.74 -4.79
C GLY A 100 -23.28 -1.63 -5.43
N GLY A 101 -21.99 -1.27 -5.30
CA GLY A 101 -20.89 -2.13 -5.71
C GLY A 101 -20.75 -3.37 -4.82
N LYS A 102 -19.94 -4.34 -5.27
CA LYS A 102 -19.64 -5.57 -4.55
C LYS A 102 -18.25 -5.52 -3.95
N VAL A 103 -18.08 -6.17 -2.80
CA VAL A 103 -16.79 -6.28 -2.11
C VAL A 103 -16.45 -7.75 -1.92
N ALA A 104 -15.31 -8.16 -2.45
CA ALA A 104 -14.72 -9.47 -2.22
C ALA A 104 -13.46 -9.31 -1.38
N VAL A 105 -13.42 -9.97 -0.23
CA VAL A 105 -12.27 -9.97 0.68
C VAL A 105 -11.51 -11.28 0.53
N PHE A 106 -10.19 -11.18 0.35
CA PHE A 106 -9.25 -12.29 0.33
C PHE A 106 -8.32 -12.12 1.53
N ASN A 107 -8.51 -12.94 2.56
CA ASN A 107 -7.72 -12.85 3.79
C ASN A 107 -7.70 -14.18 4.55
N ILE A 108 -6.70 -14.37 5.40
CA ILE A 108 -6.60 -15.54 6.29
C ILE A 108 -7.61 -15.43 7.43
N GLU A 109 -7.73 -14.22 7.98
CA GLU A 109 -8.63 -13.87 9.08
C GLU A 109 -9.96 -13.34 8.53
N GLU A 110 -11.05 -13.67 9.24
CA GLU A 110 -12.36 -13.14 8.91
C GLU A 110 -12.42 -11.63 9.17
N PRO A 111 -13.11 -10.85 8.32
CA PRO A 111 -13.23 -9.42 8.53
C PRO A 111 -13.98 -9.13 9.85
N GLU A 112 -13.47 -8.21 10.66
CA GLU A 112 -14.16 -7.76 11.89
C GLU A 112 -15.48 -7.01 11.59
N HIS A 113 -15.62 -6.49 10.36
CA HIS A 113 -16.78 -5.76 9.89
C HIS A 113 -17.32 -6.41 8.61
N ASP A 114 -18.45 -7.11 8.71
CA ASP A 114 -19.04 -7.92 7.64
C ASP A 114 -20.11 -7.17 6.82
N GLY A 115 -20.66 -6.07 7.34
CA GLY A 115 -21.84 -5.41 6.76
C GLY A 115 -21.71 -4.90 5.31
N TYR A 116 -20.49 -4.75 4.80
CA TYR A 116 -20.22 -4.37 3.41
C TYR A 116 -19.57 -5.49 2.58
N VAL A 117 -19.22 -6.61 3.20
CA VAL A 117 -18.51 -7.73 2.57
C VAL A 117 -19.53 -8.66 1.91
N HIS A 118 -19.39 -8.86 0.60
CA HIS A 118 -20.31 -9.68 -0.18
C HIS A 118 -19.74 -11.08 -0.42
N PHE A 119 -18.42 -11.19 -0.55
CA PHE A 119 -17.71 -12.44 -0.76
C PHE A 119 -16.49 -12.48 0.14
N PHE A 120 -16.26 -13.61 0.78
CA PHE A 120 -15.07 -13.83 1.60
C PHE A 120 -14.36 -15.12 1.16
N PHE A 121 -13.11 -14.97 0.77
CA PHE A 121 -12.22 -16.05 0.35
C PHE A 121 -11.16 -16.24 1.43
N ARG A 122 -11.38 -17.24 2.27
CA ARG A 122 -10.49 -17.54 3.39
C ARG A 122 -9.22 -18.25 2.92
N GLY A 123 -8.08 -17.74 3.37
CA GLY A 123 -6.76 -18.37 3.19
C GLY A 123 -5.73 -17.44 2.56
N PRO A 124 -4.51 -17.95 2.28
CA PRO A 124 -3.44 -17.16 1.69
C PRO A 124 -3.86 -16.57 0.34
N CYS A 125 -3.56 -15.28 0.09
CA CYS A 125 -4.00 -14.60 -1.12
C CYS A 125 -3.32 -15.17 -2.38
N GLU A 126 -2.08 -15.64 -2.25
CA GLU A 126 -1.31 -16.31 -3.29
C GLU A 126 -1.93 -17.65 -3.75
N GLU A 127 -2.79 -18.25 -2.93
CA GLU A 127 -3.55 -19.45 -3.29
C GLU A 127 -4.96 -19.13 -3.78
N THR A 128 -5.65 -18.23 -3.08
CA THR A 128 -7.07 -17.93 -3.31
C THR A 128 -7.26 -17.06 -4.54
N LEU A 129 -6.44 -16.03 -4.75
CA LEU A 129 -6.56 -15.14 -5.90
C LEU A 129 -6.38 -15.87 -7.23
N PRO A 130 -5.35 -16.72 -7.45
CA PRO A 130 -5.24 -17.44 -8.71
C PRO A 130 -6.42 -18.39 -8.93
N LYS A 131 -6.98 -19.02 -7.90
CA LYS A 131 -8.15 -19.90 -8.05
C LYS A 131 -9.38 -19.14 -8.56
N VAL A 132 -9.58 -17.91 -8.08
CA VAL A 132 -10.77 -17.09 -8.43
C VAL A 132 -10.58 -16.29 -9.71
N LEU A 133 -9.38 -15.76 -9.96
CA LEU A 133 -9.09 -14.89 -11.11
C LEU A 133 -8.53 -15.64 -12.33
N ARG A 134 -8.25 -16.94 -12.22
CA ARG A 134 -7.87 -17.75 -13.38
C ARG A 134 -8.99 -17.70 -14.41
N ARG A 135 -8.63 -17.23 -15.60
CA ARG A 135 -9.44 -17.38 -16.78
C ARG A 135 -9.23 -18.80 -17.28
N ASP A 136 -10.26 -19.64 -17.19
CA ASP A 136 -10.28 -20.89 -17.92
C ASP A 136 -10.27 -20.54 -19.42
N ASN A 137 -9.08 -20.52 -20.02
CA ASN A 137 -8.94 -20.36 -21.46
C ASN A 137 -9.47 -21.56 -22.26
N ASP A 138 -10.16 -22.50 -21.62
CA ASP A 138 -10.75 -23.69 -22.25
C ASP A 138 -12.28 -23.71 -22.27
N ASN A 139 -12.98 -22.67 -21.79
CA ASN A 139 -14.46 -22.60 -21.90
C ASN A 139 -14.96 -21.19 -22.25
N VAL A 140 -14.48 -20.61 -23.37
CA VAL A 140 -15.23 -19.56 -24.08
C VAL A 140 -16.39 -20.25 -24.82
N GLY A 141 -17.40 -20.67 -24.07
CA GLY A 141 -18.46 -21.48 -24.63
C GLY A 141 -19.59 -21.89 -23.69
N ASP A 142 -19.89 -21.15 -22.62
CA ASP A 142 -21.28 -21.02 -22.12
C ASP A 142 -21.33 -20.13 -20.90
N LEU A 143 -21.62 -18.85 -21.09
CA LEU A 143 -22.40 -18.04 -20.16
C LEU A 143 -23.13 -16.99 -21.02
N ARG A 144 -24.27 -17.41 -21.56
CA ARG A 144 -25.32 -16.51 -22.05
C ARG A 144 -26.07 -15.90 -20.88
#